data_AF-A0A9W4PVF6-F1
#
_entry.id   AF-A0A9W4PVF6-F1
#
_cell.length_a   1.000
_cell.length_b   1.000
_cell.length_c   1.000
_cell.angle_alpha   90.00
_cell.angle_beta   90.00
_cell.angle_gamma   90.00
#
_symmetry.space_group_name_H-M   'P 1'
#
loop_
_entity.id
_entity.type
_entity.pdbx_description
1 polymer ?
#
loop_
_entity_poly.entity_id
_entity_poly.type
_entity_poly.pdbx_seq_one_letter_code
_entity_poly.pdbx_strand_id
1 'polypeptide(L)' 'MVMRRRTRKFLGTVFMLVFVCVYALVAMALAQGRVQASSKGIQMAFYVIVGLAWILPLLPLIRWMERPDITER' A
#
# COMPACT_ATOMS: atom_id res chain seq x y z
N MET A 1 16.43 20.88 2.95
CA MET A 1 16.98 19.69 3.64
C MET A 1 17.06 18.55 2.65
N VAL A 2 18.25 18.26 2.13
CA VAL A 2 18.49 17.07 1.30
C VAL A 2 18.50 15.86 2.24
N MET A 3 17.44 15.04 2.24
CA MET A 3 17.40 13.82 3.03
C MET A 3 18.40 12.81 2.46
N ARG A 4 19.30 12.31 3.32
CA ARG A 4 20.28 11.28 2.97
C ARG A 4 19.57 10.01 2.49
N ARG A 5 20.03 9.40 1.38
CA ARG A 5 19.50 8.15 0.76
C ARG A 5 19.11 7.05 1.76
N ARG A 6 19.89 6.89 2.85
CA ARG A 6 19.63 5.91 3.92
C ARG A 6 18.35 6.19 4.70
N THR A 7 18.07 7.46 5.02
CA THR A 7 16.85 7.88 5.73
C THR A 7 15.63 7.70 4.84
N ARG A 8 15.75 7.99 3.54
CA ARG A 8 14.65 7.81 2.57
C ARG A 8 14.24 6.34 2.41
N LYS A 9 15.23 5.43 2.37
CA LYS A 9 14.97 3.98 2.36
C LYS A 9 14.32 3.50 3.67
N PHE A 10 14.84 3.93 4.82
CA PHE A 10 14.29 3.50 6.12
C PHE A 10 12.85 3.97 6.31
N LEU A 11 12.58 5.24 5.99
CA LEU A 11 11.24 5.80 6.09
C LEU A 11 10.27 5.14 5.11
N GLY A 12 10.73 4.84 3.89
CA GLY A 12 9.96 4.10 2.90
C GLY A 12 9.55 2.71 3.38
N THR A 13 10.48 1.95 3.98
CA THR A 13 10.18 0.62 4.55
C THR A 13 9.19 0.69 5.69
N VAL A 14 9.35 1.64 6.63
CA VAL A 14 8.40 1.83 7.74
C VAL A 14 7.02 2.19 7.20
N PHE A 15 6.94 3.12 6.25
CA PHE A 15 5.68 3.54 5.64
C PHE A 15 4.98 2.38 4.94
N MET A 16 5.74 1.54 4.23
CA MET A 16 5.22 0.35 3.57
C MET A 16 4.65 -0.64 4.57
N LEU A 17 5.33 -0.85 5.72
CA LEU A 17 4.86 -1.72 6.79
C LEU A 17 3.54 -1.22 7.40
N VAL A 18 3.51 0.06 7.78
CA VAL A 18 2.32 0.71 8.36
C VAL A 18 1.16 0.67 7.36
N PHE A 19 1.42 0.97 6.09
CA PHE A 19 0.43 0.91 5.04
C PHE A 19 -0.19 -0.48 4.93
N VAL A 20 0.63 -1.55 4.87
CA VAL A 20 0.14 -2.94 4.81
C VAL A 20 -0.69 -3.30 6.03
N CYS A 21 -0.25 -2.92 7.24
CA CYS A 21 -1.01 -3.18 8.47
C CYS A 21 -2.38 -2.50 8.46
N VAL A 22 -2.44 -1.20 8.16
CA VAL A 22 -3.70 -0.44 8.08
C VAL A 22 -4.59 -1.02 6.97
N TYR A 23 -4.00 -1.36 5.83
CA TYR A 23 -4.71 -1.92 4.70
C TYR A 23 -5.36 -3.26 5.03
N ALA A 24 -4.63 -4.17 5.69
CA ALA A 24 -5.13 -5.46 6.11
C ALA A 24 -6.32 -5.34 7.08
N LEU A 25 -6.22 -4.41 8.05
CA LEU A 25 -7.31 -4.14 8.99
C LEU A 25 -8.55 -3.59 8.28
N VAL A 26 -8.38 -2.64 7.36
CA VAL A 26 -9.47 -2.09 6.55
C VAL A 26 -10.10 -3.18 5.67
N ALA A 27 -9.28 -4.01 5.02
CA ALA A 27 -9.76 -5.12 4.20
C ALA A 27 -10.57 -6.14 5.03
N MET A 28 -10.09 -6.49 6.23
CA MET A 28 -10.83 -7.34 7.16
C MET A 28 -12.15 -6.72 7.62
N ALA A 29 -12.15 -5.43 7.99
CA ALA A 29 -13.35 -4.73 8.40
C ALA A 29 -14.40 -4.67 7.27
N LEU A 30 -13.96 -4.39 6.05
CA LEU A 30 -14.83 -4.38 4.86
C LEU A 30 -15.36 -5.77 4.52
N ALA A 31 -14.51 -6.81 4.64
CA ALA A 31 -14.88 -8.21 4.44
C ALA A 31 -15.88 -8.72 5.48
N GLN A 32 -15.75 -8.30 6.74
CA GLN A 32 -16.68 -8.69 7.81
C GLN A 32 -18.02 -7.95 7.71
N GLY A 33 -18.02 -6.64 7.43
CA GLY A 33 -19.23 -5.82 7.48
C GLY A 33 -20.10 -5.83 6.22
N ARG A 34 -19.54 -5.49 5.06
CA ARG A 34 -20.32 -5.26 3.82
C ARG A 34 -20.55 -6.52 3.00
N VAL A 35 -19.62 -7.46 3.11
CA VAL A 35 -19.51 -8.60 2.22
C VAL A 35 -20.33 -9.80 2.70
N GLN A 36 -20.48 -10.00 4.02
CA GLN A 36 -21.34 -11.07 4.55
C GLN A 36 -22.83 -10.84 4.24
N ALA A 37 -23.25 -9.59 4.05
CA ALA A 37 -24.64 -9.22 3.77
C ALA A 37 -25.02 -9.22 2.27
N SER A 38 -24.06 -9.43 1.36
CA SER A 38 -24.28 -9.36 -0.11
C SER A 38 -23.93 -10.67 -0.81
N SER A 39 -24.44 -10.84 -2.04
CA SER A 39 -24.26 -12.08 -2.82
C SER A 39 -22.78 -12.40 -3.09
N LYS A 40 -22.44 -13.70 -3.17
CA LYS A 40 -21.08 -14.22 -3.40
C LYS A 40 -20.34 -13.59 -4.59
N GLY A 41 -21.06 -13.08 -5.59
CA GLY A 41 -20.47 -12.40 -6.76
C GLY A 41 -19.87 -11.03 -6.41
N ILE A 42 -20.56 -10.24 -5.59
CA ILE A 42 -20.06 -8.93 -5.12
C ILE A 42 -18.87 -9.12 -4.19
N GLN A 43 -18.90 -10.16 -3.36
CA GLN A 43 -17.79 -10.55 -2.51
C GLN A 43 -16.50 -10.78 -3.31
N MET A 44 -16.57 -11.55 -4.41
CA MET A 44 -15.40 -11.77 -5.28
C MET A 44 -14.89 -10.48 -5.93
N ALA A 45 -15.78 -9.69 -6.54
CA ALA A 45 -15.39 -8.43 -7.18
C ALA A 45 -14.74 -7.46 -6.17
N PHE A 46 -15.27 -7.40 -4.95
CA PHE A 46 -14.73 -6.58 -3.88
C PHE A 46 -13.32 -7.03 -3.47
N TYR A 47 -13.11 -8.33 -3.27
CA TYR A 47 -11.77 -8.85 -2.97
C TYR A 47 -10.77 -8.61 -4.09
N VAL A 48 -11.18 -8.68 -5.36
CA VAL A 48 -10.31 -8.35 -6.51
C VAL A 48 -9.97 -6.86 -6.51
N ILE A 49 -10.95 -5.98 -6.31
CA ILE A 49 -10.72 -4.53 -6.30
C ILE A 49 -9.84 -4.14 -5.11
N VAL A 50 -10.11 -4.65 -3.91
CA VAL A 50 -9.24 -4.45 -2.74
C VAL A 50 -7.87 -5.11 -2.98
N GLY A 51 -7.80 -6.27 -3.60
CA GLY A 51 -6.55 -6.91 -4.00
C GLY A 51 -5.76 -6.15 -5.06
N LEU A 52 -6.36 -5.18 -5.76
CA LEU A 52 -5.67 -4.34 -6.77
C LEU A 52 -5.47 -2.91 -6.27
N ALA A 53 -6.34 -2.40 -5.40
CA ALA A 53 -6.30 -1.03 -4.91
C ALA A 53 -5.04 -0.72 -4.11
N TRP A 54 -4.42 -1.71 -3.44
CA TRP A 54 -3.14 -1.53 -2.75
C TRP A 54 -1.94 -1.30 -3.70
N ILE A 55 -2.04 -1.65 -4.98
CA ILE A 55 -0.96 -1.48 -5.97
C ILE A 55 -0.78 0.01 -6.31
N LEU A 56 -1.89 0.75 -6.39
CA LEU A 56 -1.92 2.19 -6.69
C LEU A 56 -1.02 3.03 -5.76
N PRO A 57 -1.08 2.88 -4.43
CA PRO A 57 -0.19 3.58 -3.50
C PRO A 57 1.22 2.96 -3.42
N LEU A 58 1.38 1.67 -3.70
CA LEU A 58 2.68 0.98 -3.59
C LEU A 58 3.66 1.42 -4.70
N LEU A 59 3.19 1.54 -5.93
CA LEU A 59 3.98 1.96 -7.10
C LEU A 59 4.72 3.30 -6.90
N PRO A 60 4.04 4.43 -6.57
CA PRO A 60 4.70 5.70 -6.35
C PRO A 60 5.61 5.68 -5.11
N LEU A 61 5.24 4.93 -4.07
CA LEU A 61 6.06 4.78 -2.87
C LEU A 61 7.41 4.09 -3.18
N ILE A 62 7.38 2.96 -3.89
CA ILE A 62 8.59 2.24 -4.32
C ILE A 62 9.42 3.12 -5.26
N ARG A 63 8.77 3.78 -6.24
CA ARG A 63 9.45 4.68 -7.18
C ARG A 63 10.14 5.87 -6.48
N TRP A 64 9.57 6.34 -5.36
CA TRP A 64 10.19 7.35 -4.51
C TRP A 64 11.36 6.82 -3.69
N MET A 65 11.25 5.58 -3.19
CA MET A 65 12.34 4.90 -2.48
C MET A 65 13.55 4.62 -3.40
N GLU A 66 13.28 4.21 -4.63
CA GLU A 66 14.29 3.78 -5.61
C GLU A 66 14.89 4.96 -6.39
N ARG A 67 14.26 6.14 -6.35
CA ARG A 67 14.73 7.35 -7.04
C ARG A 67 16.20 7.60 -6.70
N PRO A 68 17.13 7.68 -7.68
CA PRO A 68 18.54 7.93 -7.40
C PRO A 68 18.76 9.38 -6.94
N ASP A 69 19.77 9.58 -6.08
CA ASP A 69 20.16 10.92 -5.66
C ASP A 69 20.95 11.59 -6.79
N ILE A 70 20.60 12.83 -7.10
CA ILE A 70 21.09 13.62 -8.25
C ILE A 70 22.59 13.93 -8.19
N THR A 71 23.28 13.52 -7.13
CA THR A 71 24.65 13.95 -6.79
C THR A 71 25.75 13.00 -7.26
N GLU A 72 25.43 11.80 -7.76
CA GLU A 72 26.45 10.95 -8.41
C GLU A 72 26.41 11.16 -9.93
N ARG A 73 27.16 12.15 -10.41
CA ARG A 73 27.62 12.27 -11.79
C ARG A 73 29.14 12.31 -11.79
#